data_AF-A0A928ZFV5-F1
#
_entry.id   AF-A0A928ZFV5-F1
#
_cell.length_a   1.000
_cell.length_b   1.000
_cell.length_c   1.000
_cell.angle_alpha   90.00
_cell.angle_beta   90.00
_cell.angle_gamma   90.00
#
_symmetry.space_group_name_H-M   'P 1'
#
loop_
_entity.id
_entity.type
_entity.pdbx_description
1 polymer ?
#
loop_
_entity_poly.entity_id
_entity_poly.type
_entity_poly.pdbx_seq_one_letter_code
_entity_poly.pdbx_strand_id
1 'polypeptide(L)'
;MNTIEVDNDVLNHLKQNADPFNDTPNSVLRRLLGLDGEKSKRSKKTQKGAIMQSDEFVKKIISQHYNYNGVPRKVGRYQYMFNLDGKLVYFQNFSKPTNNLWYRLKSSAIEELKNKNSEIVFTYSVDGIFYPINVSELQQKLEKNNWSREDVEVNIDPDSDYWRELNWRLDRHTF
;
A
#
# COMPACT_ATOMS: atom_id res chain seq x y z
N MET A 1 13.22 5.31 -21.62
CA MET A 1 12.13 5.59 -22.59
C MET A 1 12.77 5.52 -23.97
N ASN A 2 12.18 4.74 -24.88
CA ASN A 2 12.69 4.66 -26.25
C ASN A 2 11.92 5.68 -27.09
N THR A 3 12.63 6.44 -27.91
CA THR A 3 12.04 7.42 -28.83
C THR A 3 11.92 6.78 -30.20
N ILE A 4 10.77 6.95 -30.86
CA ILE A 4 10.54 6.56 -32.25
C ILE A 4 10.11 7.80 -33.03
N GLU A 5 10.60 7.90 -34.26
CA GLU A 5 10.17 8.93 -35.20
C GLU A 5 9.05 8.36 -36.08
N VAL A 6 8.01 9.16 -36.31
CA VAL A 6 6.85 8.79 -37.11
C VAL A 6 6.49 9.93 -38.05
N ASP A 7 5.96 9.58 -39.22
CA ASP A 7 5.51 10.56 -40.20
C ASP A 7 4.31 11.37 -39.69
N ASN A 8 4.13 12.57 -40.27
CA ASN A 8 3.05 13.48 -39.90
C ASN A 8 1.66 12.86 -40.10
N ASP A 9 1.49 12.02 -41.12
CA ASP A 9 0.22 11.35 -41.40
C ASP A 9 -0.13 10.33 -40.31
N VAL A 10 0.87 9.57 -39.84
CA VAL A 10 0.73 8.62 -38.74
C VAL A 10 0.39 9.38 -37.45
N LEU A 11 1.08 10.49 -37.19
CA LEU A 11 0.82 11.32 -36.01
C LEU A 11 -0.61 11.90 -36.02
N ASN A 12 -1.09 12.36 -37.18
CA ASN A 12 -2.45 12.88 -37.32
C ASN A 12 -3.50 11.78 -37.11
N HIS A 13 -3.25 10.58 -37.63
CA HIS A 13 -4.11 9.43 -37.41
C HIS A 13 -4.19 9.03 -35.93
N LEU A 14 -3.07 9.09 -35.20
CA LEU A 14 -3.04 8.85 -33.75
C LEU A 14 -3.86 9.89 -32.99
N LYS A 15 -3.77 11.17 -33.35
CA LYS A 15 -4.55 12.24 -32.70
C LYS A 15 -6.05 12.10 -32.90
N GLN A 16 -6.49 11.69 -34.10
CA GLN A 16 -7.91 11.47 -34.40
C GLN A 16 -8.52 10.33 -33.57
N ASN A 17 -7.70 9.34 -33.20
CA ASN A 17 -8.13 8.19 -32.42
C ASN A 17 -7.83 8.33 -30.92
N ALA A 18 -7.34 9.48 -30.47
CA ALA A 18 -7.02 9.73 -29.06
C ALA A 18 -8.21 10.38 -28.33
N ASP A 19 -8.45 9.96 -27.08
CA ASP A 19 -9.30 10.72 -26.16
C ASP A 19 -8.48 11.87 -25.53
N PRO A 20 -8.84 13.15 -25.75
CA PRO A 20 -8.08 14.28 -25.21
C PRO A 20 -7.88 14.17 -23.69
N PHE A 21 -6.65 14.44 -23.23
CA PHE A 21 -6.23 14.43 -21.81
C PHE A 21 -6.20 13.07 -21.10
N ASN A 22 -6.80 12.02 -21.67
CA ASN A 22 -6.79 10.67 -21.10
C ASN A 22 -5.75 9.76 -21.75
N ASP A 23 -5.54 9.92 -23.06
CA ASP A 23 -4.69 9.03 -23.83
C ASP A 23 -3.24 9.54 -23.97
N THR A 24 -2.30 8.61 -23.87
CA THR A 24 -0.89 8.80 -24.23
C THR A 24 -0.64 8.21 -25.63
N PRO A 25 0.40 8.64 -26.37
CA PRO A 25 0.71 8.05 -27.68
C PRO A 25 0.81 6.51 -27.66
N ASN A 26 1.37 5.95 -26.58
CA ASN A 26 1.47 4.51 -26.40
C ASN A 26 0.13 3.82 -26.09
N SER A 27 -0.84 4.49 -25.45
CA SER A 27 -2.17 3.88 -25.22
C SER A 27 -2.96 3.81 -26.52
N VAL A 28 -2.89 4.85 -27.35
CA VAL A 28 -3.53 4.87 -28.67
C VAL A 28 -2.93 3.81 -29.58
N LEU A 29 -1.59 3.69 -29.64
CA LEU A 29 -0.91 2.68 -30.44
C LEU A 29 -1.30 1.26 -30.03
N ARG A 30 -1.39 0.97 -28.73
CA ARG A 30 -1.79 -0.36 -28.26
C ARG A 30 -3.22 -0.72 -28.64
N ARG A 31 -4.12 0.25 -28.57
CA ARG A 31 -5.52 0.09 -28.99
C ARG A 31 -5.64 -0.17 -30.49
N LEU A 32 -4.94 0.61 -31.32
CA LEU A 32 -4.95 0.44 -32.78
C LEU A 32 -4.34 -0.89 -33.22
N LEU A 33 -3.32 -1.38 -32.50
CA LEU A 33 -2.66 -2.65 -32.80
C LEU A 33 -3.38 -3.87 -32.20
N GLY A 34 -4.52 -3.69 -31.53
CA GLY A 34 -5.25 -4.78 -30.88
C GLY A 34 -4.49 -5.44 -29.71
N LEU A 35 -3.42 -4.80 -29.23
CA LEU A 35 -2.55 -5.31 -28.16
C LEU A 35 -3.19 -5.19 -26.77
N ASP A 36 -4.35 -4.53 -26.69
CA ASP A 36 -5.17 -4.48 -25.48
C ASP A 36 -5.83 -5.85 -25.16
N GLY A 37 -5.75 -6.83 -26.07
CA GLY A 37 -6.27 -8.19 -25.89
C GLY A 37 -5.37 -9.18 -25.15
N GLU A 38 -4.06 -8.91 -25.00
CA GLU A 38 -3.09 -9.90 -24.45
C GLU A 38 -2.42 -9.50 -23.13
N LYS A 39 -2.90 -8.44 -22.45
CA LYS A 39 -2.41 -8.11 -21.09
C LYS A 39 -3.52 -8.17 -20.07
N SER A 40 -3.73 -9.39 -19.57
CA SER A 40 -4.24 -9.68 -18.23
C SER A 40 -5.68 -9.19 -17.98
N LYS A 41 -6.42 -9.96 -17.18
CA LYS A 41 -7.63 -9.49 -16.53
C LYS A 41 -7.29 -8.42 -15.48
N ARG A 42 -6.64 -7.31 -15.87
CA ARG A 42 -6.61 -6.09 -15.07
C ARG A 42 -7.86 -5.31 -15.42
N SER A 43 -8.99 -5.82 -14.92
CA SER A 43 -10.13 -4.97 -14.68
C SER A 43 -9.63 -3.80 -13.85
N LYS A 44 -9.60 -2.60 -14.45
CA LYS A 44 -9.72 -1.34 -13.73
C LYS A 44 -11.05 -1.40 -12.98
N LYS A 45 -11.09 -2.13 -11.87
CA LYS A 45 -12.06 -1.87 -10.82
C LYS A 45 -11.55 -0.64 -10.11
N THR A 46 -11.83 0.51 -10.70
CA THR A 46 -12.08 1.71 -9.90
C THR A 46 -13.36 1.41 -9.13
N GLN A 47 -13.26 0.55 -8.11
CA GLN A 47 -14.30 0.49 -7.11
C GLN A 47 -14.24 1.87 -6.44
N LYS A 48 -15.21 2.71 -6.80
CA LYS A 48 -15.66 3.85 -6.00
C LYS A 48 -16.18 3.31 -4.65
N GLY A 49 -15.33 2.62 -3.88
CA GLY A 49 -15.54 2.48 -2.46
C GLY A 49 -15.47 3.88 -1.89
N ALA A 50 -16.47 4.28 -1.10
CA ALA A 50 -16.36 5.51 -0.32
C ALA A 50 -15.00 5.48 0.38
N ILE A 51 -14.16 6.50 0.14
CA ILE A 51 -12.85 6.60 0.80
C ILE A 51 -13.15 6.65 2.29
N MET A 52 -13.00 5.52 2.96
CA MET A 52 -13.21 5.46 4.40
C MET A 52 -12.10 6.28 5.02
N GLN A 53 -12.48 7.22 5.90
CA GLN A 53 -11.50 8.02 6.60
C GLN A 53 -10.61 7.09 7.42
N SER A 54 -9.30 7.34 7.44
CA SER A 54 -8.32 6.49 8.12
C SER A 54 -8.69 6.24 9.59
N ASP A 55 -9.31 7.21 10.25
CA ASP A 55 -9.78 7.11 11.64
C ASP A 55 -10.89 6.07 11.81
N GLU A 56 -11.88 6.06 10.92
CA GLU A 56 -12.96 5.07 10.93
C GLU A 56 -12.42 3.68 10.62
N PHE A 57 -11.46 3.61 9.69
CA PHE A 57 -10.84 2.34 9.33
C PHE A 57 -10.07 1.73 10.50
N VAL A 58 -9.25 2.53 11.17
CA VAL A 58 -8.48 2.09 12.34
C VAL A 58 -9.42 1.66 13.46
N LYS A 59 -10.50 2.41 13.73
CA LYS A 59 -11.51 2.01 14.73
C LYS A 59 -12.14 0.67 14.39
N LYS A 60 -12.45 0.42 13.12
CA LYS A 60 -12.99 -0.86 12.64
C LYS A 60 -12.00 -2.01 12.85
N ILE A 61 -10.71 -1.79 12.57
CA ILE A 61 -9.67 -2.80 12.83
C ILE A 61 -9.56 -3.10 14.32
N ILE A 62 -9.53 -2.07 15.17
CA ILE A 62 -9.43 -2.25 16.62
C ILE A 62 -10.62 -3.05 17.16
N SER A 63 -11.85 -2.73 16.75
CA SER A 63 -13.03 -3.43 17.27
C SER A 63 -13.16 -4.86 16.71
N GLN A 64 -12.88 -5.08 15.42
CA GLN A 64 -13.18 -6.35 14.77
C GLN A 64 -12.00 -7.32 14.74
N HIS A 65 -10.79 -6.84 14.45
CA HIS A 65 -9.60 -7.70 14.39
C HIS A 65 -9.01 -7.96 15.78
N TYR A 66 -8.95 -6.93 16.61
CA TYR A 66 -8.42 -7.05 17.98
C TYR A 66 -9.49 -7.39 19.02
N ASN A 67 -10.77 -7.50 18.63
CA ASN A 67 -11.92 -7.70 19.53
C ASN A 67 -11.92 -6.73 20.72
N TYR A 68 -11.41 -5.51 20.52
CA TYR A 68 -11.23 -4.54 21.57
C TYR A 68 -12.42 -3.58 21.61
N ASN A 69 -13.24 -3.75 22.64
CA ASN A 69 -14.45 -2.96 22.85
C ASN A 69 -14.26 -1.75 23.79
N GLY A 70 -13.04 -1.55 24.32
CA GLY A 70 -12.68 -0.42 25.16
C GLY A 70 -12.37 0.86 24.37
N VAL A 71 -12.06 1.94 25.08
CA VAL A 71 -11.55 3.18 24.46
C VAL A 71 -10.05 3.03 24.23
N PRO A 72 -9.55 3.05 22.97
CA PRO A 72 -8.14 2.84 22.69
C PRO A 72 -7.30 3.92 23.35
N ARG A 73 -6.38 3.51 24.23
CA ARG A 73 -5.51 4.47 24.91
C ARG A 73 -4.32 4.80 24.01
N LYS A 74 -4.27 6.04 23.50
CA LYS A 74 -3.12 6.53 22.76
C LYS A 74 -1.86 6.49 23.64
N VAL A 75 -0.75 6.04 23.06
CA VAL A 75 0.56 5.96 23.72
C VAL A 75 1.61 6.66 22.86
N GLY A 76 2.49 7.42 23.52
CA GLY A 76 3.61 8.07 22.86
C GLY A 76 3.20 9.25 21.97
N ARG A 77 4.14 9.65 21.11
CA ARG A 77 3.99 10.83 20.24
C ARG A 77 3.27 10.54 18.93
N TYR A 78 3.17 9.26 18.54
CA TYR A 78 2.58 8.86 17.27
C TYR A 78 1.05 8.88 17.34
N GLN A 79 0.42 9.50 16.35
CA GLN A 79 -1.04 9.72 16.34
C GLN A 79 -1.83 8.41 16.46
N TYR A 80 -1.37 7.35 15.79
CA TYR A 80 -2.06 6.08 15.71
C TYR A 80 -1.33 4.94 16.45
N MET A 81 -0.71 5.26 17.59
CA MET A 81 -0.12 4.25 18.46
C MET A 81 -1.02 4.07 19.69
N PHE A 82 -1.49 2.84 19.91
CA PHE A 82 -2.48 2.51 20.93
C PHE A 82 -2.04 1.32 21.77
N ASN A 83 -2.39 1.34 23.05
CA ASN A 83 -2.32 0.15 23.90
C ASN A 83 -3.69 -0.51 23.96
N LEU A 84 -3.77 -1.75 23.46
CA LEU A 84 -4.95 -2.60 23.42
C LEU A 84 -4.68 -3.78 24.37
N ASP A 85 -5.17 -3.71 25.60
CA ASP A 85 -5.03 -4.75 26.64
C ASP A 85 -3.60 -5.27 26.83
N GLY A 86 -2.63 -4.36 26.92
CA GLY A 86 -1.22 -4.70 27.13
C GLY A 86 -0.44 -4.95 25.85
N LYS A 87 -1.11 -5.02 24.70
CA LYS A 87 -0.49 -5.09 23.37
C LYS A 87 -0.36 -3.69 22.78
N LEU A 88 0.85 -3.30 22.39
CA LEU A 88 1.10 -1.99 21.77
C LEU A 88 0.96 -2.11 20.24
N VAL A 89 0.02 -1.40 19.65
CA VAL A 89 -0.26 -1.47 18.20
C VAL A 89 -0.03 -0.10 17.57
N TYR A 90 0.77 -0.06 16.51
CA TYR A 90 1.03 1.16 15.76
C TYR A 90 0.49 1.06 14.34
N PHE A 91 -0.46 1.92 13.98
CA PHE A 91 -1.02 1.97 12.64
C PHE A 91 -0.28 2.98 11.75
N GLN A 92 0.05 2.54 10.55
CA GLN A 92 0.59 3.34 9.46
C GLN A 92 -0.43 3.38 8.32
N ASN A 93 -1.00 4.56 8.09
CA ASN A 93 -2.18 4.69 7.26
C ASN A 93 -1.85 5.20 5.86
N PHE A 94 -2.42 4.54 4.85
CA PHE A 94 -2.38 4.97 3.45
C PHE A 94 -3.81 5.07 2.91
N SER A 95 -4.19 6.23 2.38
CA SER A 95 -5.56 6.50 1.92
C SER A 95 -5.63 6.99 0.47
N LYS A 96 -4.50 6.96 -0.25
CA LYS A 96 -4.43 7.40 -1.64
C LYS A 96 -4.55 6.21 -2.59
N PRO A 97 -5.36 6.27 -3.66
CA PRO A 97 -5.33 5.26 -4.71
C PRO A 97 -3.92 5.11 -5.31
N THR A 98 -3.41 3.89 -5.39
CA THR A 98 -2.05 3.62 -5.88
C THR A 98 -1.93 2.16 -6.34
N ASN A 99 -0.94 1.89 -7.18
CA ASN A 99 -0.58 0.53 -7.59
C ASN A 99 0.41 -0.14 -6.62
N ASN A 100 1.06 0.65 -5.75
CA ASN A 100 2.01 0.16 -4.73
C ASN A 100 1.84 0.99 -3.46
N LEU A 101 1.84 0.32 -2.31
CA LEU A 101 1.70 0.94 -1.01
C LEU A 101 3.09 1.28 -0.46
N TRP A 102 3.33 2.58 -0.26
CA TRP A 102 4.59 3.09 0.27
C TRP A 102 4.40 3.61 1.68
N TYR A 103 5.07 2.98 2.65
CA TYR A 103 5.13 3.45 4.04
C TYR A 103 6.57 3.73 4.44
N ARG A 104 6.72 4.54 5.49
CA ARG A 104 8.00 4.81 6.13
C ARG A 104 7.86 4.64 7.63
N LEU A 105 8.53 3.64 8.16
CA LEU A 105 8.66 3.42 9.59
C LEU A 105 9.93 4.10 10.09
N LYS A 106 9.76 5.05 11.00
CA LYS A 106 10.88 5.73 11.63
C LYS A 106 11.59 4.79 12.60
N SER A 107 12.93 4.83 12.65
CA SER A 107 13.74 4.11 13.64
C SER A 107 13.19 4.25 15.06
N SER A 108 12.95 5.49 15.46
CA SER A 108 12.38 5.83 16.75
C SER A 108 10.99 5.27 17.03
N ALA A 109 10.15 5.00 16.02
CA ALA A 109 8.87 4.32 16.22
C ALA A 109 9.09 2.84 16.51
N ILE A 110 10.04 2.22 15.79
CA ILE A 110 10.43 0.83 16.00
C ILE A 110 11.03 0.66 17.40
N GLU A 111 11.89 1.58 17.84
CA GLU A 111 12.48 1.60 19.18
C GLU A 111 11.44 1.64 20.30
N GLU A 112 10.40 2.48 20.18
CA GLU A 112 9.29 2.52 21.15
C GLU A 112 8.52 1.19 21.22
N LEU A 113 8.52 0.41 20.14
CA LEU A 113 7.83 -0.87 20.03
C LEU A 113 8.69 -2.07 20.48
N LYS A 114 10.02 -2.04 20.31
CA LYS A 114 10.92 -3.20 20.53
C LYS A 114 10.75 -3.90 21.88
N ASN A 115 10.44 -3.16 22.93
CA ASN A 115 10.43 -3.68 24.30
C ASN A 115 9.08 -4.28 24.73
N LYS A 116 8.08 -4.35 23.83
CA LYS A 116 6.70 -4.73 24.16
C LYS A 116 6.18 -5.77 23.17
N ASN A 117 5.26 -6.62 23.61
CA ASN A 117 4.42 -7.41 22.72
C ASN A 117 3.66 -6.44 21.81
N SER A 118 4.17 -6.24 20.59
CA SER A 118 3.80 -5.11 19.77
C SER A 118 3.69 -5.45 18.29
N GLU A 119 2.82 -4.71 17.63
CA GLU A 119 2.53 -4.88 16.20
C GLU A 119 2.54 -3.55 15.48
N ILE A 120 2.95 -3.62 14.22
CA ILE A 120 2.79 -2.55 13.25
C ILE A 120 1.70 -3.01 12.29
N VAL A 121 0.72 -2.13 12.04
CA VAL A 121 -0.37 -2.42 11.12
C VAL A 121 -0.31 -1.43 9.97
N PHE A 122 0.06 -1.91 8.79
CA PHE A 122 -0.04 -1.11 7.57
C PHE A 122 -1.46 -1.16 7.06
N THR A 123 -2.11 -0.01 6.91
CA THR A 123 -3.50 0.07 6.49
C THR A 123 -3.59 0.71 5.12
N TYR A 124 -4.48 0.19 4.28
CA TYR A 124 -4.86 0.79 3.00
C TYR A 124 -6.38 0.92 2.94
N SER A 125 -6.88 2.11 3.30
CA SER A 125 -8.31 2.31 3.55
C SER A 125 -9.16 2.36 2.28
N VAL A 126 -8.55 2.60 1.12
CA VAL A 126 -9.26 2.63 -0.18
C VAL A 126 -9.84 1.26 -0.51
N ASP A 127 -9.07 0.20 -0.28
CA ASP A 127 -9.47 -1.18 -0.55
C ASP A 127 -9.88 -1.93 0.72
N GLY A 128 -9.90 -1.26 1.87
CA GLY A 128 -10.27 -1.86 3.16
C GLY A 128 -9.33 -2.99 3.59
N ILE A 129 -8.06 -2.93 3.19
CA ILE A 129 -7.06 -3.96 3.51
C ILE A 129 -6.07 -3.49 4.58
N PHE A 130 -5.53 -4.43 5.35
CA PHE A 130 -4.47 -4.16 6.31
C PHE A 130 -3.52 -5.34 6.49
N TYR A 131 -2.30 -5.05 6.94
CA TYR A 131 -1.22 -6.01 7.15
C TYR A 131 -0.68 -5.85 8.58
N PRO A 132 -1.12 -6.69 9.53
CA PRO A 132 -0.54 -6.73 10.87
C PRO A 132 0.81 -7.46 10.82
N ILE A 133 1.82 -6.88 11.44
CA ILE A 133 3.17 -7.43 11.49
C ILE A 133 3.68 -7.36 12.92
N ASN A 134 4.12 -8.50 13.44
CA ASN A 134 4.80 -8.52 14.72
C ASN A 134 6.18 -7.86 14.62
N VAL A 135 6.51 -6.98 15.56
CA VAL A 135 7.76 -6.22 15.54
C VAL A 135 8.99 -7.13 15.67
N SER A 136 8.90 -8.24 16.39
CA SER A 136 10.01 -9.20 16.47
C SER A 136 10.25 -9.91 15.14
N GLU A 137 9.17 -10.25 14.41
CA GLU A 137 9.29 -10.85 13.08
C GLU A 137 9.88 -9.85 12.08
N LEU A 138 9.43 -8.60 12.11
CA LEU A 138 10.00 -7.54 11.28
C LEU A 138 11.51 -7.40 11.51
N GLN A 139 11.97 -7.42 12.77
CA GLN A 139 13.40 -7.35 13.09
C GLN A 139 14.18 -8.52 12.50
N GLN A 140 13.69 -9.75 12.66
CA GLN A 140 14.33 -10.92 12.07
C GLN A 140 14.43 -10.81 10.54
N LYS A 141 13.41 -10.27 9.88
CA LYS A 141 13.40 -10.05 8.43
C LYS A 141 14.39 -8.95 8.00
N LEU A 142 14.49 -7.86 8.78
CA LEU A 142 15.44 -6.78 8.52
C LEU A 142 16.89 -7.28 8.67
N GLU A 143 17.18 -8.01 9.75
CA GLU A 143 18.49 -8.60 10.00
C GLU A 143 18.87 -9.61 8.90
N LYS A 144 17.94 -10.53 8.56
CA LYS A 144 18.17 -11.53 7.51
C LYS A 144 18.48 -10.91 6.14
N ASN A 145 17.90 -9.75 5.83
CA ASN A 145 18.10 -9.05 4.56
C ASN A 145 19.19 -7.96 4.65
N ASN A 146 19.97 -7.90 5.74
CA ASN A 146 21.03 -6.91 5.95
C ASN A 146 20.55 -5.47 5.77
N TRP A 147 19.36 -5.14 6.30
CA TRP A 147 18.82 -3.79 6.21
C TRP A 147 19.71 -2.81 6.98
N SER A 148 20.34 -1.87 6.26
CA SER A 148 21.33 -0.94 6.81
C SER A 148 20.81 0.48 7.02
N ARG A 149 19.62 0.81 6.52
CA ARG A 149 19.04 2.15 6.68
C ARG A 149 18.41 2.28 8.06
N GLU A 150 18.52 3.48 8.63
CA GLU A 150 17.93 3.82 9.92
C GLU A 150 16.40 3.66 9.91
N ASP A 151 15.75 4.28 8.92
CA ASP A 151 14.32 4.12 8.70
C ASP A 151 14.05 2.90 7.80
N VAL A 152 12.89 2.29 8.01
CA VAL A 152 12.43 1.16 7.20
C VAL A 152 11.44 1.68 6.16
N GLU A 153 11.83 1.55 4.90
CA GLU A 153 10.99 1.83 3.74
C GLU A 153 10.22 0.57 3.38
N VAL A 154 8.90 0.72 3.28
CA VAL A 154 7.97 -0.38 3.09
C VAL A 154 7.31 -0.19 1.74
N ASN A 155 7.49 -1.14 0.84
CA ASN A 155 6.93 -1.11 -0.50
C ASN A 155 6.17 -2.41 -0.76
N ILE A 156 4.86 -2.36 -0.53
CA ILE A 156 3.98 -3.51 -0.64
C ILE A 156 3.25 -3.43 -1.97
N ASP A 157 3.34 -4.50 -2.73
CA ASP A 157 2.53 -4.72 -3.93
C ASP A 157 1.16 -5.27 -3.50
N PRO A 158 0.06 -4.50 -3.61
CA PRO A 158 -1.26 -4.89 -3.17
C PRO A 158 -1.95 -5.86 -4.13
N ASP A 159 -1.32 -6.36 -5.19
CA ASP A 159 -1.85 -7.50 -5.95
C ASP A 159 -1.29 -8.82 -5.42
N SER A 160 -0.08 -8.80 -4.87
CA SER A 160 0.68 -10.00 -4.49
C SER A 160 0.97 -10.13 -3.00
N ASP A 161 0.61 -9.12 -2.20
CA ASP A 161 0.91 -9.03 -0.77
C ASP A 161 2.41 -9.04 -0.49
N TYR A 162 3.19 -8.54 -1.44
CA TYR A 162 4.63 -8.75 -1.43
C TYR A 162 5.39 -7.49 -1.09
N TRP A 163 6.16 -7.56 -0.01
CA TRP A 163 7.17 -6.57 0.31
C TRP A 163 8.48 -6.92 -0.38
N ARG A 164 8.80 -6.14 -1.41
CA ARG A 164 9.89 -6.40 -2.37
C ARG A 164 11.26 -6.46 -1.71
N GLU A 165 11.60 -5.48 -0.89
CA GLU A 165 12.95 -5.32 -0.36
C GLU A 165 13.29 -6.35 0.72
N LEU A 166 12.29 -6.91 1.42
CA LEU A 166 12.48 -7.98 2.41
C LEU A 166 12.20 -9.38 1.86
N ASN A 167 11.88 -9.48 0.56
CA ASN A 167 11.48 -10.72 -0.09
C ASN A 167 10.41 -11.47 0.73
N TRP A 168 9.38 -10.73 1.16
CA TRP A 168 8.44 -11.16 2.20
C TRP A 168 7.00 -11.03 1.74
N ARG A 169 6.30 -12.16 1.70
CA ARG A 169 4.84 -12.19 1.54
C ARG A 169 4.16 -11.95 2.89
N LEU A 170 3.33 -10.94 2.94
CA LEU A 170 2.62 -10.49 4.13
C LEU A 170 1.25 -11.17 4.23
N ASP A 171 0.76 -11.29 5.46
CA ASP A 171 -0.60 -11.77 5.72
C ASP A 171 -1.59 -10.63 5.53
N ARG A 172 -2.37 -10.69 4.45
CA ARG A 172 -3.44 -9.73 4.16
C ARG A 172 -4.67 -10.04 4.99
N HIS A 173 -5.23 -8.99 5.56
CA HIS A 173 -6.59 -8.99 6.09
C HIS A 173 -7.45 -7.95 5.38
N THR A 174 -8.74 -8.26 5.23
CA THR A 174 -9.74 -7.42 4.57
C THR A 174 -11.01 -7.36 5.42
N PHE A 175 -11.86 -6.37 5.15
CA PHE A 175 -13.23 -6.31 5.69
C PHE A 175 -14.30 -6.53 4.63
#